data_AF-A0A9Q1I665-F1
#
_entry.id   AF-A0A9Q1I665-F1
#
_cell.length_a   1.000
_cell.length_b   1.000
_cell.length_c   1.000
_cell.angle_alpha   90.00
_cell.angle_beta   90.00
_cell.angle_gamma   90.00
#
_symmetry.space_group_name_H-M   'P 1'
#
loop_
_entity.id
_entity.type
_entity.pdbx_description
1 polymer ?
#
loop_
_entity_poly.entity_id
_entity_poly.type
_entity_poly.pdbx_seq_one_letter_code
_entity_poly.pdbx_strand_id
1 'polypeptide(L)'
;MLCSAQEAVSLQLSEFQAEARTALQSLFPQLTMETTQSDWLQEFTLKAQEIASEQSQYSTQAAILQEKLAEAEEAQRVAQTECDQYRSVLGETEGMLKELQRGVEEEEEVWRTKVAQTEEQLKVAALQVKVLEQALEATNEESQRSEQLKEQSYTEEATQLKDLLSESQVQLAAAQSEAQKQREELAQVRQHLCVVRECALREDSAHTANGQPGQVQLQLGQTQGDLQNEQTLRQQLFQECEKAQRSVCDLQVQLDRLKTAPSADTELKERLEKEKRLTKDLGQAATKLQQLLRTTQDQLSKEQSTVRALQEQLQGKGNAEDLKEGTSV
;
A
#
# COMPACT_ATOMS: atom_id res chain seq x y z
N MET A 1 -143.83 -36.13 -12.69
CA MET A 1 -142.61 -36.96 -12.60
C MET A 1 -141.33 -36.24 -13.06
N LEU A 2 -141.37 -35.05 -13.66
CA LEU A 2 -140.14 -34.33 -14.08
C LEU A 2 -139.53 -33.39 -13.02
N CYS A 3 -140.29 -32.90 -12.02
CA CYS A 3 -139.76 -31.97 -11.00
C CYS A 3 -138.94 -32.62 -9.86
N SER A 4 -139.35 -33.79 -9.37
CA SER A 4 -138.69 -34.43 -8.22
C SER A 4 -137.29 -34.97 -8.53
N ALA A 5 -137.03 -35.38 -9.77
CA ALA A 5 -135.70 -35.82 -10.19
C ALA A 5 -134.72 -34.64 -10.33
N GLN A 6 -135.21 -33.45 -10.71
CA GLN A 6 -134.40 -32.26 -10.89
C GLN A 6 -133.97 -31.63 -9.55
N GLU A 7 -134.86 -31.65 -8.54
CA GLU A 7 -134.52 -31.23 -7.17
C GLU A 7 -133.54 -32.19 -6.49
N ALA A 8 -133.74 -33.51 -6.64
CA ALA A 8 -132.82 -34.52 -6.07
C ALA A 8 -131.40 -34.41 -6.67
N VAL A 9 -131.30 -34.16 -7.99
CA VAL A 9 -130.02 -33.92 -8.66
C VAL A 9 -129.38 -32.61 -8.20
N SER A 10 -130.16 -31.55 -7.95
CA SER A 10 -129.63 -30.27 -7.46
C SER A 10 -129.10 -30.34 -6.01
N LEU A 11 -129.75 -31.12 -5.15
CA LEU A 11 -129.32 -31.35 -3.77
C LEU A 11 -128.02 -32.17 -3.72
N GLN A 12 -127.93 -33.26 -4.49
CA GLN A 12 -126.71 -34.06 -4.56
C GLN A 12 -125.54 -33.28 -5.16
N LEU A 13 -125.79 -32.40 -6.14
CA LEU A 13 -124.76 -31.52 -6.70
C LEU A 13 -124.24 -30.53 -5.65
N SER A 14 -125.12 -29.99 -4.79
CA SER A 14 -124.73 -29.08 -3.70
C SER A 14 -123.96 -29.79 -2.59
N GLU A 15 -124.33 -31.02 -2.22
CA GLU A 15 -123.58 -31.82 -1.25
C GLU A 15 -122.19 -32.16 -1.77
N PHE A 16 -122.08 -32.59 -3.03
CA PHE A 16 -120.81 -32.86 -3.68
C PHE A 16 -119.94 -31.58 -3.78
N GLN A 17 -120.54 -30.42 -4.09
CA GLN A 17 -119.83 -29.15 -4.17
C GLN A 17 -119.30 -28.70 -2.80
N ALA A 18 -120.06 -28.91 -1.72
CA ALA A 18 -119.64 -28.64 -0.35
C ALA A 18 -118.53 -29.59 0.11
N GLU A 19 -118.63 -30.88 -0.19
CA GLU A 19 -117.60 -31.86 0.12
C GLU A 19 -116.30 -31.58 -0.65
N ALA A 20 -116.40 -31.27 -1.95
CA ALA A 20 -115.26 -30.88 -2.78
C ALA A 20 -114.58 -29.60 -2.27
N ARG A 21 -115.35 -28.60 -1.83
CA ARG A 21 -114.81 -27.37 -1.21
C ARG A 21 -114.08 -27.67 0.10
N THR A 22 -114.68 -28.52 0.94
CA THR A 22 -114.10 -28.89 2.24
C THR A 22 -112.80 -29.67 2.06
N ALA A 23 -112.76 -30.59 1.08
CA ALA A 23 -111.56 -31.31 0.70
C ALA A 23 -110.47 -30.36 0.16
N LEU A 24 -110.81 -29.41 -0.71
CA LEU A 24 -109.87 -28.44 -1.27
C LEU A 24 -109.32 -27.45 -0.21
N GLN A 25 -110.14 -26.97 0.72
CA GLN A 25 -109.69 -26.12 1.83
C GLN A 25 -108.79 -26.87 2.82
N SER A 26 -109.06 -28.16 3.04
CA SER A 26 -108.20 -29.04 3.86
C SER A 26 -106.83 -29.23 3.22
N LEU A 27 -106.77 -29.42 1.89
CA LEU A 27 -105.52 -29.59 1.16
C LEU A 27 -104.74 -28.28 0.99
N PHE A 28 -105.42 -27.12 0.99
CA PHE A 28 -104.82 -25.81 0.82
C PHE A 28 -105.28 -24.81 1.90
N PRO A 29 -104.82 -24.95 3.15
CA PRO A 29 -105.28 -24.13 4.28
C PRO A 29 -104.92 -22.64 4.16
N GLN A 30 -104.05 -22.29 3.21
CA GLN A 30 -103.63 -20.90 2.95
C GLN A 30 -104.59 -20.15 2.02
N LEU A 31 -105.57 -20.85 1.42
CA LEU A 31 -106.59 -20.28 0.55
C LEU A 31 -107.90 -20.08 1.29
N THR A 32 -108.11 -18.89 1.87
CA THR A 32 -109.36 -18.54 2.55
C THR A 32 -110.42 -18.05 1.56
N MET A 33 -111.61 -18.66 1.61
CA MET A 33 -112.74 -18.36 0.72
C MET A 33 -114.02 -18.03 1.49
N GLU A 34 -114.58 -16.84 1.28
CA GLU A 34 -115.74 -16.32 2.03
C GLU A 34 -117.10 -16.47 1.31
N THR A 35 -117.15 -16.89 0.04
CA THR A 35 -118.37 -16.74 -0.79
C THR A 35 -119.17 -18.05 -0.96
N THR A 36 -120.50 -18.00 -0.84
CA THR A 36 -121.47 -19.11 -1.08
C THR A 36 -122.08 -19.10 -2.49
N GLN A 37 -121.48 -18.36 -3.43
CA GLN A 37 -121.99 -18.18 -4.80
C GLN A 37 -121.56 -19.29 -5.78
N SER A 38 -122.26 -19.37 -6.91
CA SER A 38 -122.08 -20.37 -7.97
C SER A 38 -120.70 -20.35 -8.66
N ASP A 39 -119.94 -19.26 -8.50
CA ASP A 39 -118.65 -19.03 -9.18
C ASP A 39 -117.42 -19.24 -8.28
N TRP A 40 -117.60 -19.80 -7.08
CA TRP A 40 -116.53 -19.98 -6.08
C TRP A 40 -115.31 -20.75 -6.61
N LEU A 41 -115.52 -21.73 -7.49
CA LEU A 41 -114.42 -22.49 -8.11
C LEU A 41 -113.47 -21.59 -8.92
N GLN A 42 -113.99 -20.53 -9.55
CA GLN A 42 -113.18 -19.60 -10.33
C GLN A 42 -112.37 -18.67 -9.43
N GLU A 43 -112.95 -18.18 -8.34
CA GLU A 43 -112.23 -17.42 -7.30
C GLU A 43 -111.16 -18.27 -6.60
N PHE A 44 -111.46 -19.53 -6.31
CA PHE A 44 -110.48 -20.49 -5.79
C PHE A 44 -109.33 -20.67 -6.77
N THR A 45 -109.64 -20.89 -8.04
CA THR A 45 -108.63 -21.11 -9.09
C THR A 45 -107.74 -19.88 -9.25
N LEU A 46 -108.32 -18.67 -9.26
CA LEU A 46 -107.55 -17.42 -9.35
C LEU A 46 -106.66 -17.20 -8.13
N LYS A 47 -107.18 -17.35 -6.90
CA LYS A 47 -106.37 -17.22 -5.68
C LYS A 47 -105.30 -18.30 -5.56
N ALA A 48 -105.63 -19.54 -5.94
CA ALA A 48 -104.66 -20.64 -5.99
C ALA A 48 -103.55 -20.34 -6.99
N GLN A 49 -103.89 -19.75 -8.14
CA GLN A 49 -102.93 -19.36 -9.18
C GLN A 49 -102.06 -18.16 -8.76
N GLU A 50 -102.63 -17.19 -8.03
CA GLU A 50 -101.92 -16.04 -7.47
C GLU A 50 -100.90 -16.50 -6.41
N ILE A 51 -101.32 -17.32 -5.43
CA ILE A 51 -100.41 -17.90 -4.43
C ILE A 51 -99.36 -18.80 -5.10
N ALA A 52 -99.72 -19.60 -6.09
CA ALA A 52 -98.74 -20.42 -6.83
C ALA A 52 -97.71 -19.54 -7.58
N SER A 53 -98.12 -18.39 -8.11
CA SER A 53 -97.24 -17.45 -8.77
C SER A 53 -96.30 -16.72 -7.78
N GLU A 54 -96.81 -16.32 -6.61
CA GLU A 54 -96.01 -15.72 -5.55
C GLU A 54 -95.03 -16.74 -4.97
N GLN A 55 -95.47 -17.98 -4.73
CA GLN A 55 -94.65 -19.06 -4.21
C GLN A 55 -93.55 -19.46 -5.21
N SER A 56 -93.84 -19.39 -6.51
CA SER A 56 -92.85 -19.53 -7.59
C SER A 56 -91.83 -18.39 -7.58
N GLN A 57 -92.25 -17.13 -7.39
CA GLN A 57 -91.33 -15.98 -7.31
C GLN A 57 -90.44 -16.03 -6.07
N TYR A 58 -91.01 -16.31 -4.89
CA TYR A 58 -90.26 -16.49 -3.64
C TYR A 58 -89.28 -17.67 -3.73
N SER A 59 -89.68 -18.78 -4.34
CA SER A 59 -88.77 -19.92 -4.57
C SER A 59 -87.61 -19.55 -5.49
N THR A 60 -87.86 -18.75 -6.53
CA THR A 60 -86.79 -18.27 -7.43
C THR A 60 -85.85 -17.29 -6.72
N GLN A 61 -86.40 -16.36 -5.94
CA GLN A 61 -85.61 -15.38 -5.18
C GLN A 61 -84.78 -16.06 -4.08
N ALA A 62 -85.31 -17.09 -3.42
CA ALA A 62 -84.58 -17.88 -2.42
C ALA A 62 -83.40 -18.63 -3.04
N ALA A 63 -83.57 -19.21 -4.24
CA ALA A 63 -82.49 -19.87 -4.97
C ALA A 63 -81.36 -18.89 -5.33
N ILE A 64 -81.70 -17.69 -5.81
CA ILE A 64 -80.72 -16.64 -6.13
C ILE A 64 -79.97 -16.19 -4.87
N LEU A 65 -80.64 -16.04 -3.73
CA LEU A 65 -79.99 -15.67 -2.47
C LEU A 65 -79.06 -16.76 -1.95
N GLN A 66 -79.42 -18.04 -2.13
CA GLN A 66 -78.55 -19.17 -1.79
C GLN A 66 -77.30 -19.23 -2.67
N GLU A 67 -77.43 -19.00 -3.98
CA GLU A 67 -76.30 -18.92 -4.90
C GLU A 67 -75.34 -17.79 -4.50
N LYS A 68 -75.87 -16.58 -4.25
CA LYS A 68 -75.04 -15.44 -3.78
C LYS A 68 -74.37 -15.68 -2.43
N LEU A 69 -75.02 -16.41 -1.52
CA LEU A 69 -74.41 -16.80 -0.25
C LEU A 69 -73.23 -17.76 -0.50
N ALA A 70 -73.42 -18.77 -1.35
CA ALA A 70 -72.35 -19.70 -1.71
C ALA A 70 -71.18 -19.01 -2.43
N GLU A 71 -71.47 -18.07 -3.34
CA GLU A 71 -70.45 -17.24 -3.99
C GLU A 71 -69.68 -16.38 -2.98
N ALA A 72 -70.37 -15.75 -2.02
CA ALA A 72 -69.74 -14.95 -0.97
C ALA A 72 -68.89 -15.80 -0.01
N GLU A 73 -69.35 -17.02 0.33
CA GLU A 73 -68.60 -17.98 1.13
C GLU A 73 -67.34 -18.46 0.41
N GLU A 74 -67.43 -18.74 -0.90
CA GLU A 74 -66.27 -19.11 -1.71
C GLU A 74 -65.29 -17.94 -1.84
N ALA A 75 -65.77 -16.72 -2.10
CA ALA A 75 -64.93 -15.52 -2.13
C ALA A 75 -64.25 -15.25 -0.79
N GLN A 76 -64.97 -15.47 0.33
CA GLN A 76 -64.39 -15.38 1.67
C GLN A 76 -63.30 -16.43 1.88
N ARG A 77 -63.53 -17.67 1.41
CA ARG A 77 -62.53 -18.75 1.50
C ARG A 77 -61.27 -18.40 0.71
N VAL A 78 -61.39 -17.90 -0.52
CA VAL A 78 -60.25 -17.48 -1.35
C VAL A 78 -59.48 -16.35 -0.67
N ALA A 79 -60.16 -15.28 -0.25
CA ALA A 79 -59.52 -14.16 0.44
C ALA A 79 -58.81 -14.60 1.73
N GLN A 80 -59.37 -15.57 2.46
CA GLN A 80 -58.73 -16.15 3.64
C GLN A 80 -57.43 -16.88 3.28
N THR A 81 -57.44 -17.69 2.22
CA THR A 81 -56.23 -18.39 1.75
C THR A 81 -55.15 -17.42 1.26
N GLU A 82 -55.52 -16.35 0.57
CA GLU A 82 -54.59 -15.30 0.16
C GLU A 82 -53.98 -14.59 1.38
N CYS A 83 -54.80 -14.25 2.39
CA CYS A 83 -54.30 -13.67 3.64
C CYS A 83 -53.31 -14.59 4.36
N ASP A 84 -53.56 -15.90 4.37
CA ASP A 84 -52.67 -16.88 4.98
C ASP A 84 -51.37 -17.03 4.17
N GLN A 85 -51.43 -16.97 2.84
CA GLN A 85 -50.26 -16.92 1.98
C GLN A 85 -49.42 -15.66 2.22
N TYR A 86 -50.04 -14.48 2.27
CA TYR A 86 -49.32 -13.23 2.58
C TYR A 86 -48.66 -13.28 3.96
N ARG A 87 -49.34 -13.86 4.96
CA ARG A 87 -48.75 -14.04 6.29
C ARG A 87 -47.51 -14.94 6.25
N SER A 88 -47.54 -16.01 5.44
CA SER A 88 -46.37 -16.89 5.24
C SER A 88 -45.21 -16.16 4.58
N VAL A 89 -45.46 -15.48 3.46
CA VAL A 89 -44.44 -14.73 2.70
C VAL A 89 -43.82 -13.61 3.56
N LEU A 90 -44.63 -12.92 4.38
CA LEU A 90 -44.12 -11.93 5.32
C LEU A 90 -43.21 -12.57 6.38
N GLY A 91 -43.56 -13.73 6.92
CA GLY A 91 -42.71 -14.46 7.85
C GLY A 91 -41.38 -14.91 7.22
N GLU A 92 -41.42 -15.42 5.98
CA GLU A 92 -40.23 -15.82 5.22
C GLU A 92 -39.31 -14.63 4.91
N THR A 93 -39.88 -13.51 4.46
CA THR A 93 -39.11 -12.29 4.18
C THR A 93 -38.54 -11.65 5.44
N GLU A 94 -39.28 -11.65 6.56
CA GLU A 94 -38.75 -11.24 7.87
C GLU A 94 -37.58 -12.14 8.31
N GLY A 95 -37.69 -13.45 8.07
CA GLY A 95 -36.61 -14.41 8.29
C GLY A 95 -35.36 -14.08 7.48
N MET A 96 -35.51 -13.90 6.16
CA MET A 96 -34.39 -13.53 5.28
C MET A 96 -33.75 -12.19 5.69
N LEU A 97 -34.55 -11.19 6.07
CA LEU A 97 -34.04 -9.90 6.54
C LEU A 97 -33.22 -10.04 7.83
N LYS A 98 -33.67 -10.87 8.78
CA LYS A 98 -32.92 -11.16 10.01
C LYS A 98 -31.59 -11.86 9.72
N GLU A 99 -31.56 -12.81 8.78
CA GLU A 99 -30.34 -13.49 8.38
C GLU A 99 -29.35 -12.54 7.70
N LEU A 100 -29.83 -11.67 6.81
CA LEU A 100 -29.02 -10.63 6.16
C LEU A 100 -28.46 -9.64 7.19
N GLN A 101 -29.30 -9.17 8.12
CA GLN A 101 -28.87 -8.27 9.17
C GLN A 101 -27.76 -8.90 10.02
N ARG A 102 -27.96 -10.15 10.47
CA ARG A 102 -26.93 -10.90 11.21
C ARG A 102 -25.64 -11.04 10.40
N GLY A 103 -25.73 -11.39 9.12
CA GLY A 103 -24.56 -11.53 8.25
C GLY A 103 -23.76 -10.23 8.14
N VAL A 104 -24.44 -9.08 8.04
CA VAL A 104 -23.78 -7.76 8.02
C VAL A 104 -23.10 -7.47 9.36
N GLU A 105 -23.75 -7.74 10.49
CA GLU A 105 -23.18 -7.53 11.83
C GLU A 105 -21.93 -8.41 12.07
N GLU A 106 -21.99 -9.68 11.65
CA GLU A 106 -20.86 -10.62 11.73
C GLU A 106 -19.68 -10.16 10.83
N GLU A 107 -19.95 -9.76 9.59
CA GLU A 107 -18.91 -9.23 8.70
C GLU A 107 -18.31 -7.93 9.24
N GLU A 108 -19.11 -7.02 9.80
CA GLU A 108 -18.64 -5.79 10.44
C GLU A 108 -17.69 -6.10 11.59
N GLU A 109 -17.99 -7.09 12.42
CA GLU A 109 -17.11 -7.53 13.51
C GLU A 109 -15.79 -8.10 12.98
N VAL A 110 -15.83 -8.91 11.93
CA VAL A 110 -14.63 -9.43 11.26
C VAL A 110 -13.77 -8.30 10.69
N TRP A 111 -14.38 -7.32 10.02
CA TRP A 111 -13.63 -6.18 9.49
C TRP A 111 -13.08 -5.29 10.61
N ARG A 112 -13.84 -5.06 11.68
CA ARG A 112 -13.39 -4.28 12.84
C ARG A 112 -12.16 -4.92 13.50
N THR A 113 -12.18 -6.24 13.72
CA THR A 113 -11.03 -6.96 14.30
C THR A 113 -9.82 -6.94 13.37
N LYS A 114 -10.03 -7.12 12.06
CA LYS A 114 -8.96 -7.05 11.07
C LYS A 114 -8.32 -5.66 10.99
N VAL A 115 -9.12 -4.61 11.00
CA VAL A 115 -8.65 -3.22 11.05
C VAL A 115 -7.80 -3.00 12.30
N ALA A 116 -8.30 -3.36 13.49
CA ALA A 116 -7.56 -3.22 14.74
C ALA A 116 -6.22 -3.99 14.73
N GLN A 117 -6.20 -5.20 14.18
CA GLN A 117 -4.97 -5.99 14.03
C GLN A 117 -3.97 -5.31 13.10
N THR A 118 -4.40 -4.80 11.94
CA THR A 118 -3.52 -4.10 10.99
C THR A 118 -3.01 -2.77 11.53
N GLU A 119 -3.83 -2.05 12.30
CA GLU A 119 -3.42 -0.82 12.99
C GLU A 119 -2.33 -1.11 14.03
N GLU A 120 -2.45 -2.21 14.78
CA GLU A 120 -1.42 -2.60 15.75
C GLU A 120 -0.12 -3.02 15.06
N GLN A 121 -0.21 -3.80 13.97
CA GLN A 121 0.95 -4.13 13.15
C GLN A 121 1.64 -2.88 12.58
N LEU A 122 0.85 -1.89 12.15
CA LEU A 122 1.37 -0.62 11.66
C LEU A 122 2.12 0.14 12.76
N LYS A 123 1.58 0.18 14.00
CA LYS A 123 2.27 0.81 15.14
C LYS A 123 3.60 0.11 15.45
N VAL A 124 3.61 -1.22 15.47
CA VAL A 124 4.84 -2.00 15.70
C VAL A 124 5.87 -1.72 14.61
N ALA A 125 5.47 -1.74 13.34
CA ALA A 125 6.35 -1.44 12.22
C ALA A 125 6.89 0.00 12.29
N ALA A 126 6.05 0.97 12.65
CA ALA A 126 6.48 2.37 12.81
C ALA A 126 7.53 2.53 13.92
N LEU A 127 7.38 1.80 15.04
CA LEU A 127 8.39 1.78 16.10
C LEU A 127 9.70 1.14 15.64
N GLN A 128 9.63 0.05 14.88
CA GLN A 128 10.83 -0.61 14.32
C GLN A 128 11.57 0.31 13.34
N VAL A 129 10.85 1.01 12.45
CA VAL A 129 11.45 2.00 11.55
C VAL A 129 12.16 3.08 12.34
N LYS A 130 11.53 3.63 13.38
CA LYS A 130 12.14 4.65 14.23
C LYS A 130 13.43 4.16 14.90
N VAL A 131 13.48 2.91 15.36
CA VAL A 131 14.69 2.32 15.94
C VAL A 131 15.80 2.17 14.89
N LEU A 132 15.45 1.72 13.68
CA LEU A 132 16.42 1.59 12.59
C LEU A 132 16.94 2.94 12.12
N GLU A 133 16.10 3.97 12.04
CA GLU A 133 16.50 5.35 11.73
C GLU A 133 17.51 5.87 12.76
N GLN A 134 17.25 5.67 14.06
CA GLN A 134 18.17 6.04 15.13
C GLN A 134 19.50 5.29 15.05
N ALA A 135 19.48 3.99 14.75
CA ALA A 135 20.68 3.19 14.61
C ALA A 135 21.52 3.61 13.38
N LEU A 136 20.86 3.95 12.28
CA LEU A 136 21.51 4.45 11.07
C LEU A 136 22.17 5.81 11.33
N GLU A 137 21.49 6.71 12.01
CA GLU A 137 22.03 8.02 12.38
C GLU A 137 23.24 7.89 13.30
N ALA A 138 23.17 7.05 14.34
CA ALA A 138 24.28 6.77 15.23
C ALA A 138 25.50 6.19 14.49
N THR A 139 25.28 5.23 13.58
CA THR A 139 26.36 4.63 12.77
C THR A 139 26.98 5.65 11.81
N ASN A 140 26.16 6.53 11.23
CA ASN A 140 26.64 7.59 10.36
C ASN A 140 27.48 8.63 11.13
N GLU A 141 27.05 9.03 12.33
CA GLU A 141 27.85 9.88 13.22
C GLU A 141 29.19 9.23 13.58
N GLU A 142 29.21 7.93 13.89
CA GLU A 142 30.43 7.19 14.19
C GLU A 142 31.37 7.10 12.98
N SER A 143 30.83 6.87 11.78
CA SER A 143 31.60 6.89 10.53
C SER A 143 32.23 8.26 10.29
N GLN A 144 31.47 9.34 10.44
CA GLN A 144 31.97 10.71 10.28
C GLN A 144 33.05 11.04 11.31
N ARG A 145 32.88 10.62 12.58
CA ARG A 145 33.92 10.78 13.62
C ARG A 145 35.18 9.98 13.26
N SER A 146 35.04 8.75 12.76
CA SER A 146 36.17 7.92 12.33
C SER A 146 36.92 8.54 11.15
N GLU A 147 36.22 9.06 10.16
CA GLU A 147 36.81 9.78 9.02
C GLU A 147 37.54 11.04 9.48
N GLN A 148 36.94 11.85 10.35
CA GLN A 148 37.58 13.05 10.92
C GLN A 148 38.86 12.72 11.68
N LEU A 149 38.85 11.65 12.49
CA LEU A 149 40.05 11.20 13.22
C LEU A 149 41.15 10.72 12.26
N LYS A 150 40.79 10.01 11.19
CA LYS A 150 41.75 9.60 10.15
C LYS A 150 42.33 10.80 9.42
N GLU A 151 41.50 11.76 9.02
CA GLU A 151 41.95 12.98 8.36
C GLU A 151 42.91 13.77 9.27
N GLN A 152 42.56 13.93 10.55
CA GLN A 152 43.46 14.53 11.56
C GLN A 152 44.80 13.78 11.63
N SER A 153 44.77 12.46 11.79
CA SER A 153 45.98 11.62 11.82
C SER A 153 46.83 11.78 10.56
N TYR A 154 46.22 11.76 9.37
CA TYR A 154 46.94 11.94 8.11
C TYR A 154 47.56 13.34 8.00
N THR A 155 46.85 14.38 8.44
CA THR A 155 47.41 15.74 8.46
C THR A 155 48.58 15.86 9.43
N GLU A 156 48.48 15.28 10.63
CA GLU A 156 49.55 15.26 11.61
C GLU A 156 50.79 14.51 11.08
N GLU A 157 50.62 13.30 10.54
CA GLU A 157 51.71 12.53 9.94
C GLU A 157 52.35 13.27 8.75
N ALA A 158 51.55 13.90 7.88
CA ALA A 158 52.05 14.68 6.76
C ALA A 158 52.88 15.90 7.22
N THR A 159 52.47 16.57 8.31
CA THR A 159 53.25 17.66 8.90
C THR A 159 54.56 17.17 9.50
N GLN A 160 54.55 16.07 10.27
CA GLN A 160 55.74 15.47 10.85
C GLN A 160 56.76 15.04 9.78
N LEU A 161 56.29 14.40 8.70
CA LEU A 161 57.16 14.00 7.59
C LEU A 161 57.78 15.21 6.88
N LYS A 162 57.02 16.30 6.72
CA LYS A 162 57.54 17.54 6.14
C LYS A 162 58.62 18.17 7.04
N ASP A 163 58.41 18.18 8.35
CA ASP A 163 59.37 18.72 9.30
C ASP A 163 60.66 17.89 9.29
N LEU A 164 60.57 16.56 9.35
CA LEU A 164 61.72 15.65 9.23
C LEU A 164 62.48 15.82 7.91
N LEU A 165 61.75 16.00 6.80
CA LEU A 165 62.36 16.22 5.49
C LEU A 165 63.11 17.56 5.45
N SER A 166 62.55 18.61 6.05
CA SER A 166 63.21 19.92 6.16
C SER A 166 64.46 19.86 7.04
N GLU A 167 64.41 19.12 8.15
CA GLU A 167 65.57 18.90 9.02
C GLU A 167 66.68 18.14 8.28
N SER A 168 66.33 17.07 7.57
CA SER A 168 67.27 16.31 6.73
C SER A 168 67.91 17.18 5.63
N GLN A 169 67.14 18.07 4.99
CA GLN A 169 67.67 19.03 4.01
C GLN A 169 68.70 19.97 4.63
N VAL A 170 68.42 20.52 5.82
CA VAL A 170 69.34 21.40 6.54
C VAL A 170 70.62 20.65 6.95
N GLN A 171 70.49 19.41 7.47
CA GLN A 171 71.62 18.58 7.86
C GLN A 171 72.50 18.21 6.65
N LEU A 172 71.89 17.84 5.52
CA LEU A 172 72.63 17.56 4.27
C LEU A 172 73.35 18.81 3.75
N ALA A 173 72.70 19.97 3.75
CA ALA A 173 73.33 21.23 3.33
C ALA A 173 74.53 21.58 4.22
N ALA A 174 74.40 21.40 5.54
CA ALA A 174 75.49 21.61 6.49
C ALA A 174 76.66 20.63 6.24
N ALA A 175 76.36 19.34 6.07
CA ALA A 175 77.36 18.31 5.76
C ALA A 175 78.08 18.59 4.44
N GLN A 176 77.37 19.05 3.40
CA GLN A 176 77.96 19.44 2.12
C GLN A 176 78.89 20.65 2.26
N SER A 177 78.46 21.69 2.99
CA SER A 177 79.29 22.87 3.26
C SER A 177 80.57 22.51 4.01
N GLU A 178 80.47 21.65 5.02
CA GLU A 178 81.63 21.18 5.78
C GLU A 178 82.56 20.31 4.92
N ALA A 179 82.00 19.38 4.13
CA ALA A 179 82.80 18.58 3.19
C ALA A 179 83.53 19.44 2.15
N GLN A 180 82.91 20.53 1.69
CA GLN A 180 83.51 21.50 0.78
C GLN A 180 84.67 22.26 1.44
N LYS A 181 84.47 22.77 2.66
CA LYS A 181 85.51 23.43 3.43
C LYS A 181 86.71 22.51 3.67
N GLN A 182 86.46 21.27 4.09
CA GLN A 182 87.51 20.28 4.32
C GLN A 182 88.28 19.93 3.04
N ARG A 183 87.63 19.95 1.86
CA ARG A 183 88.30 19.77 0.57
C ARG A 183 89.24 20.91 0.24
N GLU A 184 88.81 22.14 0.49
CA GLU A 184 89.63 23.34 0.28
C GLU A 184 90.86 23.33 1.20
N GLU A 185 90.68 23.02 2.48
CA GLU A 185 91.78 22.86 3.44
C GLU A 185 92.77 21.76 3.00
N LEU A 186 92.27 20.61 2.56
CA LEU A 186 93.12 19.51 2.06
C LEU A 186 93.88 19.90 0.78
N ALA A 187 93.27 20.69 -0.11
CA ALA A 187 93.95 21.22 -1.29
C ALA A 187 95.10 22.17 -0.89
N GLN A 188 94.90 23.02 0.12
CA GLN A 188 95.95 23.90 0.66
C GLN A 188 97.09 23.10 1.28
N VAL A 189 96.80 22.08 2.11
CA VAL A 189 97.82 21.19 2.71
C VAL A 189 98.66 20.51 1.63
N ARG A 190 98.05 20.05 0.54
CA ARG A 190 98.76 19.47 -0.60
C ARG A 190 99.68 20.46 -1.28
N GLN A 191 99.22 21.68 -1.51
CA GLN A 191 100.04 22.73 -2.09
C GLN A 191 101.26 23.00 -1.21
N HIS A 192 101.08 23.09 0.11
CA HIS A 192 102.19 23.26 1.05
C HIS A 192 103.15 22.07 1.02
N LEU A 193 102.65 20.83 1.04
CA LEU A 193 103.49 19.63 0.93
C LEU A 193 104.28 19.59 -0.40
N CYS A 194 103.70 20.06 -1.50
CA CYS A 194 104.40 20.18 -2.79
C CYS A 194 105.57 21.17 -2.69
N VAL A 195 105.31 22.35 -2.11
CA VAL A 195 106.36 23.37 -1.91
C VAL A 195 107.46 22.85 -0.99
N VAL A 196 107.12 22.21 0.14
CA VAL A 196 108.09 21.63 1.08
C VAL A 196 108.92 20.54 0.40
N ARG A 197 108.30 19.70 -0.43
CA ARG A 197 109.00 18.69 -1.23
C ARG A 197 109.99 19.32 -2.21
N GLU A 198 109.57 20.35 -2.94
CA GLU A 198 110.42 21.06 -3.88
C GLU A 198 111.60 21.77 -3.18
N CYS A 199 111.36 22.35 -1.99
CA CYS A 199 112.41 22.92 -1.14
C CYS A 199 113.41 21.85 -0.67
N ALA A 200 112.93 20.72 -0.15
CA ALA A 200 113.77 19.60 0.29
C ALA A 200 114.63 19.04 -0.85
N LEU A 201 114.06 18.92 -2.06
CA LEU A 201 114.81 18.48 -3.26
C LEU A 201 115.88 19.50 -3.70
N ARG A 202 115.65 20.80 -3.53
CA ARG A 202 116.64 21.85 -3.80
C ARG A 202 117.78 21.83 -2.78
N GLU A 203 117.47 21.61 -1.50
CA GLU A 203 118.45 21.53 -0.41
C GLU A 203 119.34 20.28 -0.53
N ASP A 204 118.78 19.13 -0.91
CA ASP A 204 119.52 17.88 -1.21
C ASP A 204 120.49 18.04 -2.40
N SER A 205 120.18 18.93 -3.35
CA SER A 205 121.06 19.23 -4.49
C SER A 205 122.19 20.22 -4.17
N ALA A 206 122.09 20.94 -3.04
CA ALA A 206 123.00 22.03 -2.70
C ALA A 206 124.15 21.61 -1.78
N HIS A 207 123.97 20.67 -0.83
CA HIS A 207 125.02 20.30 0.16
C HIS A 207 125.11 18.78 0.40
N THR A 208 126.18 18.15 -0.11
CA THR A 208 126.60 16.81 0.36
C THR A 208 127.33 16.94 1.69
N ALA A 209 126.67 16.61 2.80
CA ALA A 209 127.26 15.87 3.92
C ALA A 209 126.26 15.72 5.08
N ASN A 210 126.13 14.48 5.52
CA ASN A 210 125.56 14.00 6.78
C ASN A 210 124.08 13.58 6.75
N GLY A 211 123.86 12.29 7.02
CA GLY A 211 122.66 11.55 6.66
C GLY A 211 121.46 11.80 7.57
N GLN A 212 120.39 12.32 6.97
CA GLN A 212 118.98 12.04 7.29
C GLN A 212 117.94 12.29 6.15
N PRO A 213 118.29 12.60 4.87
CA PRO A 213 117.29 12.97 3.87
C PRO A 213 116.39 11.81 3.42
N GLY A 214 116.91 10.58 3.37
CA GLY A 214 116.14 9.41 2.96
C GLY A 214 114.95 9.06 3.88
N GLN A 215 115.05 9.36 5.17
CA GLN A 215 113.97 9.11 6.13
C GLN A 215 112.83 10.12 5.99
N VAL A 216 113.17 11.41 5.86
CA VAL A 216 112.20 12.50 5.67
C VAL A 216 111.47 12.34 4.33
N GLN A 217 112.19 11.94 3.27
CA GLN A 217 111.60 11.75 1.94
C GLN A 217 110.66 10.53 1.90
N LEU A 218 110.99 9.46 2.61
CA LEU A 218 110.10 8.30 2.76
C LEU A 218 108.83 8.66 3.56
N GLN A 219 108.97 9.40 4.67
CA GLN A 219 107.83 9.89 5.46
C GLN A 219 106.94 10.86 4.66
N LEU A 220 107.54 11.70 3.81
CA LEU A 220 106.81 12.64 2.95
C LEU A 220 106.12 11.93 1.78
N GLY A 221 106.63 10.78 1.34
CA GLY A 221 105.96 9.87 0.41
C GLY A 221 104.79 9.13 1.06
N GLN A 222 104.96 8.61 2.28
CA GLN A 222 103.91 7.95 3.06
C GLN A 222 102.74 8.90 3.33
N THR A 223 103.03 10.09 3.86
CA THR A 223 102.00 11.13 4.12
C THR A 223 101.27 11.58 2.86
N GLN A 224 101.94 11.63 1.70
CA GLN A 224 101.26 11.91 0.43
C GLN A 224 100.32 10.76 0.02
N GLY A 225 100.75 9.51 0.21
CA GLY A 225 99.93 8.32 -0.05
C GLY A 225 98.67 8.30 0.82
N ASP A 226 98.81 8.56 2.11
CA ASP A 226 97.69 8.63 3.05
C ASP A 226 96.72 9.77 2.69
N LEU A 227 97.24 10.94 2.31
CA LEU A 227 96.44 12.08 1.87
C LEU A 227 95.73 11.84 0.52
N GLN A 228 96.29 10.98 -0.34
CA GLN A 228 95.67 10.53 -1.59
C GLN A 228 94.50 9.59 -1.31
N ASN A 229 94.68 8.65 -0.38
CA ASN A 229 93.64 7.74 0.08
C ASN A 229 92.49 8.51 0.73
N GLU A 230 92.79 9.46 1.62
CA GLU A 230 91.79 10.31 2.28
C GLU A 230 90.98 11.15 1.28
N GLN A 231 91.62 11.70 0.23
CA GLN A 231 90.90 12.42 -0.81
C GLN A 231 89.94 11.53 -1.59
N THR A 232 90.35 10.29 -1.89
CA THR A 232 89.49 9.32 -2.60
C THR A 232 88.24 9.03 -1.78
N LEU A 233 88.39 8.80 -0.47
CA LEU A 233 87.27 8.63 0.46
C LEU A 233 86.36 9.87 0.50
N ARG A 234 86.93 11.09 0.56
CA ARG A 234 86.15 12.34 0.55
C ARG A 234 85.46 12.63 -0.80
N GLN A 235 85.97 12.11 -1.91
CA GLN A 235 85.27 12.16 -3.19
C GLN A 235 84.04 11.26 -3.18
N GLN A 236 84.17 10.04 -2.64
CA GLN A 236 83.07 9.10 -2.46
C GLN A 236 81.97 9.67 -1.55
N LEU A 237 82.33 10.20 -0.37
CA LEU A 237 81.36 10.78 0.58
C LEU A 237 80.54 11.93 -0.01
N PHE A 238 81.14 12.77 -0.85
CA PHE A 238 80.41 13.85 -1.52
C PHE A 238 79.44 13.33 -2.57
N GLN A 239 79.84 12.31 -3.35
CA GLN A 239 78.93 11.67 -4.29
C GLN A 239 77.74 11.02 -3.55
N GLU A 240 77.97 10.46 -2.37
CA GLU A 240 76.91 9.96 -1.50
C GLU A 240 75.99 11.08 -0.98
N CYS A 241 76.54 12.23 -0.59
CA CYS A 241 75.76 13.40 -0.20
C CYS A 241 74.90 13.96 -1.36
N GLU A 242 75.42 14.00 -2.59
CA GLU A 242 74.65 14.40 -3.77
C GLU A 242 73.52 13.41 -4.09
N LYS A 243 73.77 12.11 -3.94
CA LYS A 243 72.73 11.07 -4.09
C LYS A 243 71.64 11.21 -3.03
N ALA A 244 72.02 11.44 -1.77
CA ALA A 244 71.08 11.68 -0.68
C ALA A 244 70.23 12.94 -0.94
N GLN A 245 70.85 14.02 -1.40
CA GLN A 245 70.14 15.26 -1.76
C GLN A 245 69.11 15.04 -2.88
N ARG A 246 69.46 14.28 -3.94
CA ARG A 246 68.52 13.93 -5.00
C ARG A 246 67.32 13.13 -4.48
N SER A 247 67.58 12.14 -3.62
CA SER A 247 66.51 11.35 -2.98
C SER A 247 65.57 12.22 -2.13
N VAL A 248 66.11 13.20 -1.43
CA VAL A 248 65.32 14.14 -0.62
C VAL A 248 64.45 15.05 -1.50
N CYS A 249 64.96 15.51 -2.65
CA CYS A 249 64.15 16.23 -3.65
C CYS A 249 63.03 15.36 -4.23
N ASP A 250 63.30 14.09 -4.53
CA ASP A 250 62.28 13.17 -5.05
C ASP A 250 61.18 12.91 -4.02
N LEU A 251 61.55 12.74 -2.75
CA LEU A 251 60.59 12.59 -1.64
C LEU A 251 59.74 13.85 -1.44
N GLN A 252 60.33 15.05 -1.57
CA GLN A 252 59.60 16.31 -1.52
C GLN A 252 58.51 16.38 -2.61
N VAL A 253 58.86 16.00 -3.86
CA VAL A 253 57.91 15.98 -4.98
C VAL A 253 56.78 14.97 -4.74
N GLN A 254 57.08 13.80 -4.18
CA GLN A 254 56.04 12.82 -3.84
C GLN A 254 55.10 13.32 -2.75
N LEU A 255 55.63 13.99 -1.72
CA LEU A 255 54.86 14.55 -0.62
C LEU A 255 53.92 15.68 -1.11
N ASP A 256 54.38 16.52 -2.04
CA ASP A 256 53.55 17.56 -2.64
C ASP A 256 52.49 17.01 -3.62
N ARG A 257 52.79 15.92 -4.33
CA ARG A 257 51.79 15.21 -5.13
C ARG A 257 50.66 14.64 -4.27
N LEU A 258 50.99 14.00 -3.15
CA LEU A 258 50.00 13.43 -2.22
C LEU A 258 49.08 14.50 -1.61
N LYS A 259 49.55 15.73 -1.42
CA LYS A 259 48.70 16.87 -1.00
C LYS A 259 47.68 17.32 -2.05
N THR A 260 47.98 17.11 -3.33
CA THR A 260 47.15 17.57 -4.46
C THR A 260 46.32 16.49 -5.11
N ALA A 261 46.55 15.22 -4.76
CA ALA A 261 45.78 14.11 -5.26
C ALA A 261 44.32 14.25 -4.79
N PRO A 262 43.33 14.09 -5.69
CA PRO A 262 41.94 14.05 -5.27
C PRO A 262 41.75 12.86 -4.33
N SER A 263 41.40 13.15 -3.07
CA SER A 263 41.07 12.12 -2.07
C SER A 263 39.96 11.22 -2.62
N ALA A 264 39.96 9.93 -2.25
CA ALA A 264 38.85 9.01 -2.49
C ALA A 264 37.50 9.59 -2.01
N ASP A 265 37.53 10.56 -1.09
CA ASP A 265 36.38 11.35 -0.65
C ASP A 265 35.67 12.10 -1.78
N THR A 266 36.40 12.54 -2.82
CA THR A 266 35.79 13.28 -3.93
C THR A 266 34.91 12.36 -4.79
N GLU A 267 35.36 11.14 -5.05
CA GLU A 267 34.56 10.12 -5.77
C GLU A 267 33.40 9.61 -4.90
N LEU A 268 33.62 9.40 -3.61
CA LEU A 268 32.55 9.00 -2.67
C LEU A 268 31.49 10.09 -2.53
N LYS A 269 31.88 11.36 -2.47
CA LYS A 269 30.97 12.50 -2.42
C LYS A 269 30.15 12.63 -3.71
N GLU A 270 30.76 12.43 -4.88
CA GLU A 270 30.03 12.43 -6.14
C GLU A 270 29.03 11.27 -6.23
N ARG A 271 29.39 10.08 -5.74
CA ARG A 271 28.46 8.93 -5.64
C ARG A 271 27.30 9.22 -4.68
N LEU A 272 27.58 9.82 -3.53
CA LEU A 272 26.57 10.21 -2.55
C LEU A 272 25.59 11.25 -3.13
N GLU A 273 26.07 12.23 -3.90
CA GLU A 273 25.21 13.20 -4.56
C GLU A 273 24.32 12.56 -5.64
N LYS A 274 24.85 11.60 -6.39
CA LYS A 274 24.05 10.81 -7.36
C LYS A 274 22.97 10.01 -6.65
N GLU A 275 23.29 9.35 -5.55
CA GLU A 275 22.33 8.57 -4.76
C GLU A 275 21.24 9.46 -4.17
N LYS A 276 21.59 10.61 -3.58
CA LYS A 276 20.62 11.62 -3.09
C LYS A 276 19.65 12.09 -4.18
N ARG A 277 20.12 12.28 -5.43
CA ARG A 277 19.25 12.60 -6.57
C ARG A 277 18.28 11.46 -6.86
N LEU A 278 18.77 10.22 -6.95
CA LEU A 278 17.93 9.06 -7.22
C LEU A 278 16.85 8.86 -6.14
N THR A 279 17.19 9.02 -4.86
CA THR A 279 16.22 8.93 -3.76
C THR A 279 15.12 9.99 -3.89
N LYS A 280 15.49 11.22 -4.25
CA LYS A 280 14.52 12.30 -4.50
C LYS A 280 13.59 11.98 -5.67
N ASP A 281 14.15 11.48 -6.77
CA ASP A 281 13.38 11.12 -7.97
C ASP A 281 12.42 9.95 -7.70
N LEU A 282 12.86 8.95 -6.93
CA LEU A 282 12.01 7.85 -6.47
C LEU A 282 10.89 8.35 -5.56
N GLY A 283 11.15 9.29 -4.65
CA GLY A 283 10.11 9.90 -3.81
C GLY A 283 9.06 10.66 -4.65
N GLN A 284 9.48 11.36 -5.69
CA GLN A 284 8.56 12.01 -6.63
C GLN A 284 7.74 11.00 -7.46
N ALA A 285 8.36 9.89 -7.87
CA ALA A 285 7.66 8.82 -8.58
C ALA A 285 6.61 8.15 -7.68
N ALA A 286 6.96 7.86 -6.42
CA ALA A 286 6.06 7.27 -5.43
C ALA A 286 4.83 8.15 -5.15
N THR A 287 5.05 9.46 -4.98
CA THR A 287 3.93 10.42 -4.79
C THR A 287 3.02 10.52 -6.01
N LYS A 288 3.58 10.52 -7.24
CA LYS A 288 2.76 10.43 -8.46
C LYS A 288 1.95 9.14 -8.54
N LEU A 289 2.55 8.00 -8.21
CA LEU A 289 1.85 6.71 -8.17
C LEU A 289 0.72 6.70 -7.14
N GLN A 290 0.94 7.25 -5.94
CA GLN A 290 -0.10 7.39 -4.92
C GLN A 290 -1.26 8.27 -5.39
N GLN A 291 -0.98 9.38 -6.08
CA GLN A 291 -2.01 10.24 -6.67
C GLN A 291 -2.82 9.50 -7.73
N LEU A 292 -2.15 8.81 -8.66
CA LEU A 292 -2.82 8.01 -9.69
C LEU A 292 -3.71 6.94 -9.08
N LEU A 293 -3.19 6.17 -8.11
CA LEU A 293 -3.97 5.16 -7.39
C LEU A 293 -5.22 5.76 -6.74
N ARG A 294 -5.09 6.93 -6.10
CA ARG A 294 -6.23 7.62 -5.50
C ARG A 294 -7.27 8.04 -6.53
N THR A 295 -6.82 8.61 -7.67
CA THR A 295 -7.73 8.97 -8.76
C THR A 295 -8.43 7.75 -9.36
N THR A 296 -7.74 6.61 -9.51
CA THR A 296 -8.35 5.37 -10.01
C THR A 296 -9.32 4.77 -9.00
N GLN A 297 -9.01 4.85 -7.69
CA GLN A 297 -9.92 4.43 -6.62
C GLN A 297 -11.21 5.26 -6.64
N ASP A 298 -11.09 6.58 -6.78
CA ASP A 298 -12.24 7.49 -6.85
C ASP A 298 -13.09 7.24 -8.11
N GLN A 299 -12.45 6.95 -9.25
CA GLN A 299 -13.14 6.56 -10.49
C GLN A 299 -13.89 5.24 -10.31
N LEU A 300 -13.24 4.22 -9.73
CA LEU A 300 -13.86 2.93 -9.46
C LEU A 300 -15.08 3.07 -8.54
N SER A 301 -14.99 3.86 -7.47
CA SER A 301 -16.12 4.12 -6.58
C SER A 301 -17.27 4.82 -7.29
N LYS A 302 -16.98 5.77 -8.20
CA LYS A 302 -18.01 6.40 -9.04
C LYS A 302 -18.66 5.38 -9.97
N GLU A 303 -17.87 4.57 -10.68
CA GLU A 303 -18.41 3.53 -11.56
C GLU A 303 -19.28 2.53 -10.78
N GLN A 304 -18.82 2.06 -9.61
CA GLN A 304 -19.62 1.21 -8.71
C GLN A 304 -20.96 1.86 -8.33
N SER A 305 -20.97 3.16 -8.01
CA SER A 305 -22.21 3.88 -7.71
C SER A 305 -23.14 3.99 -8.92
N THR A 306 -22.60 4.22 -10.12
CA THR A 306 -23.40 4.26 -11.35
C THR A 306 -23.97 2.91 -11.72
N VAL A 307 -23.20 1.83 -11.56
CA VAL A 307 -23.66 0.45 -11.78
C VAL A 307 -24.78 0.10 -10.82
N ARG A 308 -24.64 0.48 -9.53
CA ARG A 308 -25.69 0.27 -8.52
C ARG A 308 -26.98 1.02 -8.88
N ALA A 309 -26.88 2.29 -9.28
CA ALA A 309 -28.04 3.07 -9.72
C ALA A 309 -28.72 2.48 -10.96
N LEU A 310 -27.95 1.95 -11.92
CA LEU A 310 -28.49 1.25 -13.09
C LEU A 310 -29.16 -0.08 -12.71
N GLN A 311 -28.60 -0.83 -11.77
CA GLN A 311 -29.23 -2.06 -11.22
C GLN A 311 -30.57 -1.73 -10.55
N GLU A 312 -30.64 -0.68 -9.74
CA GLU A 312 -31.89 -0.22 -9.12
C GLU A 312 -32.93 0.20 -10.16
N GLN A 313 -32.53 0.91 -11.23
CA GLN A 313 -33.43 1.27 -12.33
C GLN A 313 -33.95 0.07 -13.11
N LEU A 314 -33.14 -0.97 -13.30
CA LEU A 314 -33.55 -2.21 -13.96
C LEU A 314 -34.54 -3.00 -13.09
N GLN A 315 -34.30 -3.12 -11.78
CA GLN A 315 -35.22 -3.76 -10.85
C GLN A 315 -36.53 -2.97 -10.70
N GLY A 316 -36.47 -1.64 -10.69
CA GLY A 316 -37.64 -0.77 -10.68
C GLY A 316 -38.48 -0.81 -11.95
N LYS A 317 -37.86 -1.05 -13.12
CA LYS A 317 -38.57 -1.27 -14.39
C LYS A 317 -39.22 -2.65 -14.49
N GLY A 318 -38.57 -3.70 -13.99
CA GLY A 318 -39.17 -5.04 -13.93
C GLY A 318 -40.49 -5.05 -13.16
N ASN A 319 -40.55 -4.36 -12.02
CA ASN A 319 -41.80 -4.25 -11.25
C ASN A 319 -42.86 -3.35 -11.90
N ALA A 320 -42.49 -2.45 -12.81
CA ALA A 320 -43.45 -1.54 -13.47
C ALA A 320 -44.08 -2.15 -14.75
N GLU A 321 -43.42 -3.12 -15.40
CA GLU A 321 -43.98 -3.86 -16.53
C GLU A 321 -44.90 -5.00 -16.06
N ASP A 322 -44.59 -5.69 -14.96
CA ASP A 322 -45.47 -6.73 -14.38
C ASP A 322 -46.80 -6.17 -13.82
N LEU A 323 -46.90 -4.86 -13.58
CA LEU A 323 -48.13 -4.18 -13.14
C LEU A 323 -49.01 -3.65 -14.29
N LYS A 324 -48.61 -3.82 -15.56
CA LYS A 324 -49.37 -3.30 -16.73
C LYS A 324 -49.90 -4.34 -17.73
N GLU A 325 -49.57 -5.63 -17.60
CA GLU A 325 -50.11 -6.67 -18.50
C GLU A 325 -51.42 -7.32 -18.01
N GLY A 326 -51.91 -6.99 -16.82
CA GLY A 326 -53.24 -7.44 -16.37
C GLY A 326 -54.32 -6.39 -16.64
N THR A 327 -54.94 -6.38 -17.82
CA THR A 327 -56.34 -6.00 -18.14
C THR A 327 -56.44 -5.51 -19.59
N SER A 328 -56.73 -6.41 -20.54
CA SER A 328 -57.61 -6.06 -21.68
C SER A 328 -58.08 -7.30 -22.45
N VAL A 329 -59.42 -7.41 -22.51
CA VAL A 329 -60.31 -8.31 -23.29
C VAL A 329 -60.54 -9.71 -22.75
#